data_AF-A0A811K2K9-F1
#
_entry.id   AF-A0A811K2K9-F1
#
_cell.length_a   1.000
_cell.length_b   1.000
_cell.length_c   1.000
_cell.angle_alpha   90.00
_cell.angle_beta   90.00
_cell.angle_gamma   90.00
#
_symmetry.space_group_name_H-M   'P 1'
#
loop_
_entity.id
_entity.type
_entity.pdbx_description
1 polymer ?
#
loop_
_entity_poly.entity_id
_entity_poly.type
_entity_poly.pdbx_seq_one_letter_code
_entity_poly.pdbx_strand_id
1 'polypeptide(L)'
;MADVKLLDLAPSTKSTKKKEAPIGGMPDGEPILNPKWLVFSPADKYRTAQYALFTITNAEPVKVAYRLRTRDRLFPQLSHSHGVLASKESVEIVCYIPSHDQWPRDIVEYSGKVHKIVVETLTVPDSMTVPQNQKDLVNAVRRLFHNTASKAQLTRLYLKLKILLPSVPAGSPPKKASSTTF
;
A
#
# COMPACT_ATOMS: atom_id res chain seq x y z
N MET A 1 -6.30 68.36 -40.65
CA MET A 1 -5.41 67.18 -40.72
C MET A 1 -5.02 66.79 -39.31
N ALA A 2 -4.94 65.47 -39.07
CA ALA A 2 -4.62 64.75 -37.84
C ALA A 2 -5.80 64.39 -36.92
N ASP A 3 -6.51 63.32 -37.30
CA ASP A 3 -7.25 62.43 -36.40
C ASP A 3 -6.27 61.66 -35.52
N VAL A 4 -6.41 61.75 -34.20
CA VAL A 4 -5.67 60.91 -33.24
C VAL A 4 -6.56 59.73 -32.88
N LYS A 5 -6.25 58.55 -33.44
CA LYS A 5 -6.86 57.28 -33.05
C LYS A 5 -6.44 56.92 -31.62
N LEU A 6 -7.40 56.97 -30.70
CA LEU A 6 -7.30 56.34 -29.39
C LEU A 6 -7.31 54.81 -29.61
N LEU A 7 -6.19 54.14 -29.35
CA LEU A 7 -6.11 52.69 -29.32
C LEU A 7 -6.60 52.19 -27.96
N ASP A 8 -7.77 51.56 -27.94
CA ASP A 8 -8.27 50.81 -26.80
C ASP A 8 -7.35 49.60 -26.53
N LEU A 9 -6.49 49.73 -25.53
CA LEU A 9 -5.74 48.64 -24.93
C LEU A 9 -6.67 47.89 -23.95
N ALA A 10 -7.38 46.89 -24.45
CA ALA A 10 -8.04 45.92 -23.59
C ALA A 10 -6.99 45.05 -22.86
N PRO A 11 -7.01 44.93 -21.52
CA PRO A 11 -6.19 43.94 -20.85
C PRO A 11 -6.82 42.55 -21.02
N SER A 12 -6.31 41.80 -22.00
CA SER A 12 -6.51 40.35 -22.07
C SER A 12 -5.65 39.68 -21.00
N THR A 13 -6.24 39.42 -19.83
CA THR A 13 -5.68 38.48 -18.85
C THR A 13 -6.74 37.46 -18.49
N LYS A 14 -6.95 36.48 -19.37
CA LYS A 14 -7.49 35.18 -18.95
C LYS A 14 -6.44 34.53 -18.05
N SER A 15 -6.49 34.82 -16.74
CA SER A 15 -5.75 34.03 -15.76
C SER A 15 -6.39 32.64 -15.74
N THR A 16 -5.73 31.68 -16.38
CA THR A 16 -6.02 30.27 -16.19
C THR A 16 -5.71 29.95 -14.73
N LYS A 17 -6.72 30.03 -13.86
CA LYS A 17 -6.63 29.56 -12.47
C LYS A 17 -6.09 28.15 -12.50
N LYS A 18 -4.82 28.00 -12.11
CA LYS A 18 -4.13 26.71 -12.03
C LYS A 18 -4.91 25.89 -11.02
N LYS A 19 -5.65 24.88 -11.49
CA LYS A 19 -6.49 24.04 -10.62
C LYS A 19 -5.57 23.41 -9.59
N GLU A 20 -5.74 23.76 -8.31
CA GLU A 20 -4.87 23.27 -7.26
C GLU A 20 -4.93 21.75 -7.20
N ALA A 21 -3.77 21.13 -7.01
CA ALA A 21 -3.68 19.68 -6.96
C ALA A 21 -4.42 19.16 -5.72
N PRO A 22 -5.22 18.07 -5.84
CA PRO A 22 -6.01 17.56 -4.74
C PRO A 22 -5.13 17.11 -3.57
N ILE A 23 -5.60 17.41 -2.36
CA ILE A 23 -4.99 17.06 -1.07
C ILE A 23 -6.02 16.21 -0.31
N GLY A 24 -5.59 15.05 0.19
CA GLY A 24 -6.45 14.17 0.97
C GLY A 24 -6.69 14.71 2.38
N GLY A 25 -7.83 14.38 2.96
CA GLY A 25 -8.13 14.70 4.36
C GLY A 25 -7.74 13.57 5.31
N MET A 26 -7.81 13.86 6.62
CA MET A 26 -7.56 12.87 7.66
C MET A 26 -8.86 12.09 7.87
N PRO A 27 -8.83 10.74 7.74
CA PRO A 27 -9.96 9.92 8.14
C PRO A 27 -10.20 10.02 9.65
N ASP A 28 -11.46 10.02 10.09
CA ASP A 28 -11.80 10.00 11.52
C ASP A 28 -11.67 8.59 12.11
N GLY A 29 -11.95 7.57 11.30
CA GLY A 29 -11.93 6.17 11.63
C GLY A 29 -10.78 5.39 10.96
N GLU A 30 -10.29 4.40 11.70
CA GLU A 30 -9.35 3.40 11.21
C GLU A 30 -10.02 2.47 10.19
N PRO A 31 -9.43 2.18 9.01
CA PRO A 31 -9.94 1.10 8.18
C PRO A 31 -9.82 -0.24 8.90
N ILE A 32 -10.74 -1.14 8.63
CA ILE A 32 -10.76 -2.46 9.27
C ILE A 32 -9.89 -3.41 8.44
N LEU A 33 -8.97 -4.10 9.12
CA LEU A 33 -8.13 -5.14 8.53
C LEU A 33 -8.56 -6.51 9.02
N ASN A 34 -8.83 -7.43 8.09
CA ASN A 34 -9.18 -8.80 8.43
C ASN A 34 -8.50 -9.83 7.49
N PRO A 35 -7.66 -10.74 8.01
CA PRO A 35 -7.16 -10.78 9.39
C PRO A 35 -6.16 -9.64 9.67
N LYS A 36 -5.83 -9.39 10.95
CA LYS A 36 -4.77 -8.43 11.35
C LYS A 36 -3.35 -9.02 11.30
N TRP A 37 -3.25 -10.33 11.15
CA TRP A 37 -2.00 -11.09 11.14
C TRP A 37 -2.06 -12.16 10.04
N LEU A 38 -0.98 -12.31 9.30
CA LEU A 38 -0.76 -13.40 8.36
C LEU A 38 0.38 -14.26 8.88
N VAL A 39 0.22 -15.57 8.85
CA VAL A 39 1.23 -16.53 9.28
C VAL A 39 1.51 -17.46 8.11
N PHE A 40 2.77 -17.55 7.71
CA PHE A 40 3.20 -18.45 6.65
C PHE A 40 3.95 -19.64 7.24
N SER A 41 3.88 -20.78 6.56
CA SER A 41 4.48 -22.01 7.04
C SER A 41 5.99 -22.02 6.79
N PRO A 42 6.83 -22.40 7.76
CA PRO A 42 8.26 -22.63 7.53
C PRO A 42 8.53 -24.00 6.87
N ALA A 43 7.49 -24.72 6.44
CA ALA A 43 7.63 -25.94 5.65
C ALA A 43 8.61 -25.71 4.49
N ASP A 44 9.40 -26.74 4.16
CA ASP A 44 10.45 -26.73 3.13
C ASP A 44 11.48 -25.58 3.17
N LYS A 45 11.54 -24.83 4.28
CA LYS A 45 12.38 -23.64 4.43
C LYS A 45 11.98 -22.52 3.45
N TYR A 46 10.67 -22.35 3.19
CA TYR A 46 10.13 -21.33 2.28
C TYR A 46 10.63 -21.45 0.82
N ARG A 47 11.00 -22.66 0.39
CA ARG A 47 11.31 -22.97 -1.02
C ARG A 47 10.05 -22.97 -1.87
N THR A 48 8.92 -23.42 -1.32
CA THR A 48 7.63 -23.28 -1.99
C THR A 48 7.05 -21.91 -1.70
N ALA A 49 6.65 -21.22 -2.77
CA ALA A 49 5.97 -19.95 -2.65
C ALA A 49 4.58 -20.11 -1.99
N GLN A 50 4.19 -19.13 -1.19
CA GLN A 50 2.95 -19.17 -0.41
C GLN A 50 2.16 -17.89 -0.61
N TYR A 51 0.85 -17.95 -0.38
CA TYR A 51 -0.01 -16.78 -0.42
C TYR A 51 -1.02 -16.80 0.73
N ALA A 52 -1.48 -15.62 1.11
CA ALA A 52 -2.59 -15.44 2.03
C ALA A 52 -3.40 -14.21 1.62
N LEU A 53 -4.66 -14.20 2.00
CA LEU A 53 -5.59 -13.12 1.70
C LEU A 53 -5.82 -12.27 2.94
N PHE A 54 -5.95 -10.96 2.75
CA PHE A 54 -6.50 -10.07 3.76
C PHE A 54 -7.38 -9.01 3.10
N THR A 55 -8.30 -8.48 3.88
CA THR A 55 -9.25 -7.47 3.44
C THR A 55 -8.97 -6.13 4.12
N ILE A 56 -9.24 -5.06 3.37
CA ILE A 56 -9.24 -3.68 3.87
C ILE A 56 -10.66 -3.16 3.66
N THR A 57 -11.33 -2.79 4.74
CA THR A 57 -12.68 -2.23 4.70
C THR A 57 -12.67 -0.78 5.12
N ASN A 58 -13.34 0.06 4.34
CA ASN A 58 -13.52 1.46 4.68
C ASN A 58 -14.60 1.63 5.76
N ALA A 59 -14.19 2.10 6.94
CA ALA A 59 -15.11 2.40 8.03
C ALA A 59 -15.80 3.77 7.87
N GLU A 60 -15.21 4.69 7.09
CA GLU A 60 -15.66 6.06 6.92
C GLU A 60 -16.99 6.16 6.17
N PRO A 61 -17.79 7.21 6.42
CA PRO A 61 -18.97 7.54 5.62
C PRO A 61 -18.62 8.09 4.23
N VAL A 62 -17.36 8.48 4.00
CA VAL A 62 -16.85 9.06 2.75
C VAL A 62 -15.90 8.10 2.02
N LYS A 63 -15.53 8.43 0.78
CA LYS A 63 -14.53 7.67 0.02
C LYS A 63 -13.15 7.81 0.65
N VAL A 64 -12.43 6.70 0.75
CA VAL A 64 -11.06 6.64 1.27
C VAL A 64 -10.13 6.07 0.23
N ALA A 65 -9.01 6.73 -0.01
CA ALA A 65 -7.89 6.18 -0.75
C ALA A 65 -6.97 5.41 0.20
N TYR A 66 -6.53 4.22 -0.20
CA TYR A 66 -5.54 3.44 0.54
C TYR A 66 -4.24 3.28 -0.25
N ARG A 67 -3.13 3.15 0.47
CA ARG A 67 -1.82 2.77 -0.05
C ARG A 67 -1.15 1.75 0.87
N LEU A 68 -0.61 0.69 0.28
CA LEU A 68 0.16 -0.34 0.96
C LEU A 68 1.65 -0.09 0.78
N ARG A 69 2.40 -0.19 1.88
CA ARG A 69 3.86 -0.06 1.88
C ARG A 69 4.51 -1.18 2.68
N THR A 70 5.57 -1.73 2.12
CA THR A 70 6.45 -2.69 2.77
C THR A 70 7.81 -2.05 3.01
N ARG A 71 8.62 -2.66 3.88
CA ARG A 71 10.03 -2.25 4.06
C ARG A 71 10.84 -2.58 2.82
N ASP A 72 10.71 -3.81 2.33
CA ASP A 72 11.39 -4.30 1.15
C ASP A 72 10.40 -4.37 -0.03
N ARG A 73 10.74 -3.71 -1.15
CA ARG A 73 9.80 -3.51 -2.27
C ARG A 73 9.37 -4.81 -2.96
N LEU A 74 10.16 -5.87 -2.81
CA LEU A 74 9.93 -7.18 -3.42
C LEU A 74 9.39 -8.22 -2.41
N PHE A 75 9.23 -7.85 -1.14
CA PHE A 75 8.86 -8.77 -0.07
C PHE A 75 7.99 -8.12 1.03
N PRO A 76 6.76 -8.62 1.26
CA PRO A 76 5.99 -9.52 0.39
C PRO A 76 5.60 -8.85 -0.94
N GLN A 77 5.19 -9.66 -1.92
CA GLN A 77 4.54 -9.15 -3.13
C GLN A 77 3.03 -9.04 -2.90
N LEU A 78 2.41 -8.01 -3.47
CA LEU A 78 0.98 -7.71 -3.28
C LEU A 78 0.27 -7.66 -4.63
N SER A 79 -0.92 -8.24 -4.74
CA SER A 79 -1.72 -8.21 -5.98
C SER A 79 -1.97 -6.79 -6.47
N HIS A 80 -2.22 -5.88 -5.53
CA HIS A 80 -2.24 -4.44 -5.75
C HIS A 80 -1.90 -3.71 -4.45
N SER A 81 -1.55 -2.43 -4.56
CA SER A 81 -1.04 -1.63 -3.42
C SER A 81 -1.71 -0.28 -3.26
N HIS A 82 -2.66 0.05 -4.13
CA HIS A 82 -3.33 1.34 -4.13
C HIS A 82 -4.76 1.15 -4.62
N GLY A 83 -5.69 1.91 -4.05
CA GLY A 83 -7.06 1.95 -4.52
C GLY A 83 -7.89 3.00 -3.78
N VAL A 84 -9.17 3.05 -4.13
CA VAL A 84 -10.18 3.88 -3.47
C VAL A 84 -11.34 2.97 -3.08
N LEU A 85 -11.86 3.17 -1.88
CA LEU A 85 -13.00 2.45 -1.33
C LEU A 85 -14.11 3.45 -1.05
N ALA A 86 -15.32 3.18 -1.53
CA ALA A 86 -16.54 3.82 -1.09
C ALA A 86 -16.83 3.49 0.38
N SER A 87 -17.82 4.15 0.97
CA SER A 87 -18.21 3.85 2.35
C SER A 87 -18.61 2.38 2.48
N LYS A 88 -18.07 1.71 3.51
CA LYS A 88 -18.28 0.28 3.80
C LYS A 88 -17.80 -0.70 2.73
N GLU A 89 -17.17 -0.20 1.65
CA GLU A 89 -16.57 -1.06 0.64
C GLU A 89 -15.34 -1.78 1.22
N SER A 90 -15.16 -3.02 0.80
CA SER A 90 -14.02 -3.85 1.15
C SER A 90 -13.29 -4.28 -0.10
N VAL A 91 -11.96 -4.37 0.00
CA VAL A 91 -11.13 -4.96 -1.05
C VAL A 91 -10.30 -6.09 -0.48
N GLU A 92 -10.17 -7.17 -1.25
CA GLU A 92 -9.27 -8.27 -0.95
C GLU A 92 -7.90 -8.06 -1.60
N ILE A 93 -6.85 -8.32 -0.82
CA ILE A 93 -5.44 -8.23 -1.22
C ILE A 93 -4.82 -9.61 -1.10
N VAL A 94 -4.13 -10.04 -2.16
CA VAL A 94 -3.29 -11.24 -2.11
C VAL A 94 -1.90 -10.81 -1.64
N CYS A 95 -1.45 -11.37 -0.51
CA CYS A 95 -0.09 -11.26 -0.01
C CYS A 95 0.68 -12.52 -0.40
N TYR A 96 1.64 -12.38 -1.31
CA TYR A 96 2.46 -13.45 -1.84
C TYR A 96 3.87 -13.41 -1.25
N ILE A 97 4.29 -14.54 -0.70
CA ILE A 97 5.65 -14.82 -0.24
C ILE A 97 6.30 -15.67 -1.34
N PRO A 98 7.22 -15.10 -2.15
CA PRO A 98 7.89 -15.87 -3.19
C PRO A 98 8.79 -16.95 -2.57
N SER A 99 9.29 -17.88 -3.39
CA SER A 99 10.36 -18.79 -2.95
C SER A 99 11.54 -18.01 -2.37
N HIS A 100 12.17 -18.54 -1.33
CA HIS A 100 13.32 -17.93 -0.66
C HIS A 100 14.48 -17.61 -1.61
N ASP A 101 14.62 -18.34 -2.72
CA ASP A 101 15.64 -18.10 -3.75
C ASP A 101 15.46 -16.73 -4.45
N GLN A 102 14.28 -16.12 -4.31
CA GLN A 102 13.93 -14.82 -4.88
C GLN A 102 13.95 -13.70 -3.83
N TRP A 103 14.30 -14.01 -2.57
CA TRP A 103 14.28 -13.01 -1.51
C TRP A 103 15.47 -12.06 -1.63
N PRO A 104 15.30 -10.76 -1.33
CA PRO A 104 16.40 -9.80 -1.40
C PRO A 104 17.54 -10.05 -0.38
N ARG A 105 17.32 -10.90 0.61
CA ARG A 105 18.24 -11.17 1.73
C ARG A 105 18.07 -12.61 2.21
N ASP A 106 18.99 -13.06 3.07
CA ASP A 106 18.97 -14.43 3.59
C ASP A 106 17.73 -14.76 4.42
N ILE A 107 17.37 -16.05 4.42
CA ILE A 107 16.22 -16.59 5.14
C ILE A 107 16.21 -16.24 6.64
N VAL A 108 17.38 -16.15 7.28
CA VAL A 108 17.53 -15.79 8.69
C VAL A 108 17.26 -14.30 8.95
N GLU A 109 17.33 -13.47 7.92
CA GLU A 109 16.99 -12.06 8.03
C GLU A 109 15.48 -11.83 8.05
N TYR A 110 14.70 -12.78 7.53
CA TYR A 110 13.25 -12.72 7.48
C TYR A 110 12.57 -13.66 8.50
N SER A 111 13.01 -14.90 8.63
CA SER A 111 12.41 -15.89 9.53
C SER A 111 12.66 -15.56 11.01
N GLY A 112 11.74 -15.96 11.87
CA GLY A 112 11.74 -15.62 13.30
C GLY A 112 11.42 -14.15 13.60
N LYS A 113 11.04 -13.34 12.59
CA LYS A 113 10.75 -11.90 12.75
C LYS A 113 9.32 -11.55 12.33
N VAL A 114 8.84 -10.44 12.87
CA VAL A 114 7.55 -9.85 12.51
C VAL A 114 7.75 -8.80 11.44
N HIS A 115 7.31 -9.10 10.22
CA HIS A 115 7.25 -8.16 9.11
C HIS A 115 5.94 -7.37 9.16
N LYS A 116 5.92 -6.21 8.50
CA LYS A 116 4.76 -5.30 8.53
C LYS A 116 4.46 -4.79 7.14
N ILE A 117 3.19 -4.87 6.75
CA ILE A 117 2.63 -4.04 5.69
C ILE A 117 1.97 -2.85 6.37
N VAL A 118 2.40 -1.65 6.00
CA VAL A 118 1.77 -0.40 6.42
C VAL A 118 0.62 -0.10 5.47
N VAL A 119 -0.58 0.04 6.03
CA VAL A 119 -1.78 0.49 5.34
C VAL A 119 -1.97 1.96 5.68
N GLU A 120 -1.80 2.82 4.69
CA GLU A 120 -2.02 4.26 4.82
C GLU A 120 -3.38 4.62 4.21
N THR A 121 -4.12 5.51 4.85
CA THR A 121 -5.39 6.02 4.33
C THR A 121 -5.51 7.54 4.35
N LEU A 122 -6.25 8.05 3.37
CA LEU A 122 -6.64 9.45 3.20
C LEU A 122 -8.11 9.52 2.78
N THR A 123 -8.87 10.48 3.29
CA THR A 123 -10.18 10.78 2.69
C THR A 123 -9.97 11.39 1.30
N VAL A 124 -10.79 11.00 0.34
CA VAL A 124 -10.72 11.51 -1.04
C VAL A 124 -11.48 12.84 -1.09
N PRO A 125 -10.84 13.94 -1.49
CA PRO A 125 -11.52 15.24 -1.58
C PRO A 125 -12.49 15.25 -2.77
N ASP A 126 -13.60 16.00 -2.65
CA ASP A 126 -14.60 16.12 -3.71
C ASP A 126 -14.05 16.70 -5.03
N SER A 127 -12.93 17.43 -4.94
CA SER A 127 -12.22 17.98 -6.10
C SER A 127 -11.48 16.91 -6.93
N MET A 128 -11.30 15.70 -6.39
CA MET A 128 -10.66 14.58 -7.08
C MET A 128 -11.69 13.68 -7.77
N THR A 129 -11.64 13.65 -9.10
CA THR A 129 -12.33 12.64 -9.89
C THR A 129 -11.61 11.29 -9.74
N VAL A 130 -12.34 10.25 -9.35
CA VAL A 130 -11.83 8.88 -9.23
C VAL A 130 -11.87 8.22 -10.61
N PRO A 131 -10.73 7.86 -11.23
CA PRO A 131 -10.71 7.20 -12.53
C PRO A 131 -11.29 5.79 -12.46
N GLN A 132 -11.99 5.35 -13.52
CA GLN A 132 -12.48 3.98 -13.63
C GLN A 132 -11.39 3.00 -14.10
N ASN A 133 -10.39 3.48 -14.84
CA ASN A 133 -9.28 2.63 -15.27
C ASN A 133 -8.27 2.44 -14.13
N GLN A 134 -7.85 1.19 -13.89
CA GLN A 134 -6.95 0.84 -12.80
C GLN A 134 -5.59 1.57 -12.85
N LYS A 135 -5.00 1.74 -14.03
CA LYS A 135 -3.71 2.42 -14.19
C LYS A 135 -3.80 3.88 -13.77
N ASP A 136 -4.86 4.56 -14.22
CA ASP A 136 -5.09 5.96 -13.91
C ASP A 136 -5.49 6.16 -12.46
N LEU A 137 -6.28 5.24 -11.89
CA LEU A 137 -6.62 5.20 -10.47
C LEU A 137 -5.35 5.14 -9.61
N VAL A 138 -4.46 4.20 -9.89
CA VAL A 138 -3.20 4.07 -9.14
C VAL A 138 -2.36 5.35 -9.24
N ASN A 139 -2.28 5.97 -10.42
CA ASN A 139 -1.55 7.22 -10.60
C ASN A 139 -2.21 8.41 -9.88
N ALA A 140 -3.53 8.47 -9.86
CA ALA A 140 -4.27 9.49 -9.14
C ALA A 140 -4.07 9.35 -7.61
N VAL A 141 -4.18 8.13 -7.07
CA VAL A 141 -3.93 7.84 -5.65
C VAL A 141 -2.48 8.17 -5.28
N ARG A 142 -1.49 7.78 -6.09
CA ARG A 142 -0.08 8.14 -5.85
C ARG A 142 0.12 9.65 -5.76
N ARG A 143 -0.48 10.41 -6.66
CA ARG A 143 -0.44 11.87 -6.66
C ARG A 143 -1.12 12.44 -5.41
N LEU A 144 -2.28 11.93 -5.03
CA LEU A 144 -2.98 12.33 -3.80
C LEU A 144 -2.08 12.16 -2.57
N PHE A 145 -1.49 10.98 -2.37
CA PHE A 145 -0.59 10.73 -1.25
C PHE A 145 0.68 11.59 -1.30
N HIS A 146 1.25 11.82 -2.49
CA HIS A 146 2.43 12.68 -2.65
C HIS A 146 2.13 14.13 -2.29
N ASN A 147 1.04 14.69 -2.83
CA ASN A 147 0.62 16.07 -2.57
C ASN A 147 0.26 16.29 -1.10
N THR A 148 -0.41 15.32 -0.50
CA THR A 148 -0.80 15.38 0.92
C THR A 148 0.44 15.30 1.81
N ALA A 149 1.40 14.42 1.49
CA ALA A 149 2.65 14.34 2.22
C ALA A 149 3.51 15.62 2.11
N SER A 150 3.39 16.41 1.05
CA SER A 150 4.16 17.66 0.94
C SER A 150 3.49 18.86 1.61
N LYS A 151 2.15 18.89 1.66
CA LYS A 151 1.39 20.05 2.15
C LYS A 151 0.70 19.87 3.50
N ALA A 152 0.44 18.63 3.90
CA ALA A 152 -0.35 18.27 5.09
C ALA A 152 0.20 16.97 5.73
N GLN A 153 1.43 17.04 6.24
CA GLN A 153 2.22 15.86 6.66
C GLN A 153 1.58 15.04 7.79
N LEU A 154 0.71 15.63 8.60
CA LEU A 154 0.04 14.95 9.72
C LEU A 154 -1.31 14.35 9.31
N THR A 155 -1.76 14.60 8.08
CA THR A 155 -3.09 14.22 7.58
C THR A 155 -3.01 12.84 6.95
N ARG A 156 -3.02 11.78 7.77
CA ARG A 156 -3.03 10.37 7.32
C ARG A 156 -3.11 9.42 8.51
N LEU A 157 -3.84 8.34 8.34
CA LEU A 157 -3.92 7.26 9.32
C LEU A 157 -3.06 6.07 8.88
N TYR A 158 -2.43 5.42 9.85
CA TYR A 158 -1.57 4.25 9.62
C TYR A 158 -2.01 3.04 10.42
N LEU A 159 -2.22 1.94 9.72
CA LEU A 159 -2.35 0.61 10.32
C LEU A 159 -1.26 -0.32 9.86
N LYS A 160 -1.02 -1.37 10.63
CA LYS A 160 0.01 -2.37 10.36
C LYS A 160 -0.61 -3.75 10.34
N LEU A 161 -0.64 -4.36 9.16
CA LEU A 161 -0.82 -5.81 9.04
C LEU A 161 0.50 -6.47 9.40
N LYS A 162 0.46 -7.44 10.32
CA LYS A 162 1.66 -8.18 10.73
C LYS A 162 1.80 -9.45 9.91
N ILE A 163 3.02 -9.74 9.47
CA ILE A 163 3.37 -10.97 8.78
C ILE A 163 4.36 -11.72 9.67
N LEU A 164 4.00 -12.94 10.03
CA LEU A 164 4.84 -13.85 10.79
C LEU A 164 5.42 -14.88 9.84
N LEU A 165 6.74 -14.92 9.80
CA LEU A 165 7.51 -16.00 9.20
C LEU A 165 8.20 -16.72 10.36
N PRO A 166 7.65 -17.85 10.86
CA PRO A 166 8.30 -18.63 11.89
C PRO A 166 9.76 -18.97 11.55
N SER A 167 10.58 -19.14 12.58
CA SER A 167 11.96 -19.57 12.40
C SER A 167 12.00 -20.95 11.73
N VAL A 168 13.00 -21.15 10.87
CA VAL A 168 13.22 -22.43 10.21
C VAL A 168 13.88 -23.38 11.22
N PRO A 169 13.32 -24.56 11.48
CA PRO A 169 13.95 -25.52 12.37
C PRO A 169 15.37 -25.84 11.88
N ALA A 170 16.35 -25.74 12.77
CA ALA A 170 17.63 -26.39 12.53
C ALA A 170 17.34 -27.89 12.36
N GLY A 171 17.73 -28.47 11.23
CA GLY A 171 17.51 -29.90 11.00
C GLY A 171 18.07 -30.68 12.18
N SER A 172 17.25 -31.55 12.78
CA SER A 172 17.76 -32.49 13.78
C SER A 172 18.91 -33.27 13.16
N PRO A 173 20.09 -33.38 13.81
CA PRO A 173 21.15 -34.23 13.30
C PRO A 173 20.60 -35.63 13.06
N PRO A 174 21.04 -36.35 12.01
CA PRO A 174 20.59 -37.71 11.80
C PRO A 174 20.83 -38.50 13.08
N LYS A 175 19.78 -39.11 13.63
CA LYS A 175 19.92 -40.06 14.74
C LYS A 175 20.92 -41.11 14.25
N LYS A 176 22.11 -41.15 14.84
CA LYS A 176 23.07 -42.24 14.61
C LYS A 176 22.30 -43.52 14.89
N ALA A 177 22.09 -44.36 13.86
CA ALA A 177 21.55 -45.69 14.06
C ALA A 177 22.51 -46.41 15.02
N SER A 178 22.04 -46.73 16.22
CA SER A 178 22.78 -47.64 17.09
C SER A 178 22.74 -49.01 16.42
N SER A 179 23.86 -49.42 15.82
CA SER A 179 24.06 -50.80 15.43
C SER A 179 24.14 -51.64 16.70
N THR A 180 23.01 -52.18 17.14
CA THR A 180 23.00 -53.26 18.11
C THR A 180 23.36 -54.52 17.34
N THR A 181 24.64 -54.88 17.41
CA THR A 181 25.12 -56.20 16.98
C THR A 181 24.58 -57.23 17.98
N PHE A 182 23.86 -58.23 17.48
CA PHE A 182 23.45 -59.42 18.23
C PHE A 182 24.64 -60.34 18.50
#